data_AF-A0A1A3QD43-F1
#
_entry.id   AF-A0A1A3QD43-F1
#
_cell.length_a   1.000
_cell.length_b   1.000
_cell.length_c   1.000
_cell.angle_alpha   90.00
_cell.angle_beta   90.00
_cell.angle_gamma   90.00
#
_symmetry.space_group_name_H-M   'P 1'
#
loop_
_entity.id
_entity.type
_entity.pdbx_description
1 polymer ?
#
loop_
_entity_poly.entity_id
_entity_poly.type
_entity_poly.pdbx_seq_one_letter_code
_entity_poly.pdbx_strand_id
1 'polypeptide(L)'
;MDVAGLSDERGTRSVAGHGSNSVRDRRGRRPRSTVVRPGPVNVRKPAARAESPAAAAATADRRQAEYFRRVLTQNRRHIDHRLAEYQKAIATAETVGDTEGAAGIRRMARAEEQERRTLDGLIQKLQRRFPPRNGPAGG
;
A
#
# COMPACT_ATOMS: atom_id res chain seq x y z
N MET A 1 22.57 10.99 -49.72
CA MET A 1 23.01 10.50 -48.40
C MET A 1 21.87 9.64 -47.87
N ASP A 2 22.13 8.34 -47.75
CA ASP A 2 21.15 7.33 -47.36
C ASP A 2 20.67 7.50 -45.92
N VAL A 3 19.36 7.28 -45.74
CA VAL A 3 18.65 7.35 -44.47
C VAL A 3 18.53 5.92 -43.94
N ALA A 4 19.51 5.48 -43.14
CA ALA A 4 19.33 4.32 -42.26
C ALA A 4 18.63 4.82 -40.98
N GLY A 5 17.61 4.19 -40.41
CA GLY A 5 17.06 2.86 -40.55
C GLY A 5 16.34 2.62 -39.22
N LEU A 6 15.02 2.53 -39.28
CA LEU A 6 14.11 2.47 -38.13
C LEU A 6 14.12 1.09 -37.43
N SER A 7 13.68 1.14 -36.17
CA SER A 7 12.85 0.15 -35.46
C SER A 7 13.50 -0.97 -34.66
N ASP A 8 13.49 -0.68 -33.36
CA ASP A 8 13.25 -1.55 -32.21
C ASP A 8 12.03 -2.46 -32.42
N GLU A 9 12.20 -3.78 -32.27
CA GLU A 9 11.11 -4.74 -32.20
C GLU A 9 11.45 -5.96 -31.31
N ARG A 10 10.62 -6.14 -30.28
CA ARG A 10 10.13 -7.41 -29.68
C ARG A 10 11.12 -8.24 -28.84
N GLY A 11 10.74 -8.80 -27.70
CA GLY A 11 9.39 -9.03 -27.21
C GLY A 11 9.35 -9.63 -25.80
N THR A 12 8.25 -9.31 -25.15
CA THR A 12 7.67 -9.94 -23.97
C THR A 12 7.61 -11.47 -24.05
N ARG A 13 7.84 -12.16 -22.94
CA ARG A 13 6.95 -13.24 -22.42
C ARG A 13 7.44 -13.76 -21.06
N SER A 14 6.68 -13.42 -20.02
CA SER A 14 6.55 -14.19 -18.80
C SER A 14 5.53 -15.31 -19.05
N VAL A 15 5.85 -16.57 -18.69
CA VAL A 15 4.85 -17.64 -18.56
C VAL A 15 5.22 -18.55 -17.38
N ALA A 16 4.19 -18.78 -16.56
CA ALA A 16 3.92 -19.89 -15.65
C ALA A 16 4.73 -21.18 -15.89
N GLY A 17 5.10 -21.97 -14.89
CA GLY A 17 4.37 -22.34 -13.69
C GLY A 17 4.48 -23.85 -13.59
N HIS A 18 4.87 -24.38 -12.44
CA HIS A 18 4.80 -25.81 -12.18
C HIS A 18 4.16 -26.03 -10.82
N GLY A 19 2.90 -26.44 -10.86
CA GLY A 19 2.24 -27.10 -9.76
C GLY A 19 2.44 -28.62 -9.79
N SER A 20 1.79 -29.26 -8.83
CA SER A 20 1.62 -30.72 -8.61
C SER A 20 2.84 -31.39 -7.94
N ASN A 21 2.71 -32.29 -6.95
CA ASN A 21 1.54 -32.98 -6.44
C ASN A 21 1.81 -33.58 -5.05
N SER A 22 0.69 -33.87 -4.38
CA SER A 22 0.43 -34.95 -3.41
C SER A 22 1.50 -36.02 -3.18
N VAL A 23 1.57 -36.52 -1.93
CA VAL A 23 1.23 -37.91 -1.58
C VAL A 23 1.30 -38.08 -0.06
N ARG A 24 0.16 -38.46 0.52
CA ARG A 24 0.07 -39.13 1.82
C ARG A 24 0.76 -40.47 1.71
N ASP A 25 1.47 -40.89 2.75
CA ASP A 25 1.36 -42.20 3.41
C ASP A 25 2.72 -42.64 3.99
N ARG A 26 2.77 -42.87 5.30
CA ARG A 26 3.07 -44.19 5.90
C ARG A 26 3.27 -44.11 7.41
N ARG A 27 2.25 -44.62 8.10
CA ARG A 27 2.31 -45.59 9.22
C ARG A 27 3.64 -45.70 9.98
N GLY A 28 3.65 -45.15 11.20
CA GLY A 28 4.47 -45.62 12.30
C GLY A 28 3.58 -46.04 13.47
N ARG A 29 3.54 -47.34 13.77
CA ARG A 29 2.82 -47.96 14.90
C ARG A 29 3.41 -47.52 16.25
N ARG A 30 2.51 -47.25 17.21
CA ARG A 30 2.54 -47.41 18.69
C ARG A 30 3.85 -47.90 19.36
N PRO A 31 4.07 -47.45 20.62
CA PRO A 31 3.70 -48.30 21.76
C PRO A 31 2.81 -47.62 22.80
N ARG A 32 2.01 -48.45 23.48
CA ARG A 32 1.21 -48.09 24.67
C ARG A 32 2.17 -47.92 25.85
N SER A 33 2.03 -46.82 26.60
CA SER A 33 2.46 -46.75 27.99
C SER A 33 1.37 -46.09 28.81
N THR A 34 0.78 -46.88 29.69
CA THR A 34 -0.15 -46.49 30.75
C THR A 34 0.65 -45.86 31.89
N VAL A 35 0.46 -44.57 32.12
CA VAL A 35 0.83 -43.92 33.40
C VAL A 35 -0.33 -43.05 33.87
N VAL A 36 -0.79 -43.45 35.05
CA VAL A 36 -1.64 -42.82 36.06
C VAL A 36 -1.88 -41.31 35.92
N ARG A 37 -3.18 -40.96 35.92
CA ARG A 37 -3.79 -39.63 36.09
C ARG A 37 -3.43 -39.01 37.46
N PRO A 38 -2.93 -37.77 37.51
CA PRO A 38 -3.32 -36.81 38.52
C PRO A 38 -4.41 -35.89 37.96
N GLY A 39 -5.46 -35.66 38.74
CA GLY A 39 -6.65 -34.93 38.32
C GLY A 39 -6.38 -33.49 37.87
N PRO A 40 -7.21 -32.94 36.96
CA PRO A 40 -7.08 -31.55 36.55
C PRO A 40 -7.56 -30.66 37.70
N VAL A 41 -6.62 -30.04 38.40
CA VAL A 41 -6.91 -28.83 39.17
C VAL A 41 -7.31 -27.79 38.12
N ASN A 42 -8.60 -27.46 38.09
CA ASN A 42 -9.16 -26.39 37.28
C ASN A 42 -8.58 -25.05 37.76
N VAL A 43 -7.33 -24.76 37.37
CA VAL A 43 -6.79 -23.41 37.40
C VAL A 43 -7.54 -22.66 36.31
N ARG A 44 -8.57 -21.93 36.76
CA ARG A 44 -9.37 -21.00 35.97
C ARG A 44 -8.41 -19.96 35.40
N LYS A 45 -7.80 -20.27 34.25
CA LYS A 45 -7.12 -19.28 33.43
C LYS A 45 -8.14 -18.15 33.22
N PRO A 46 -7.83 -16.90 33.59
CA PRO A 46 -8.69 -15.82 33.18
C PRO A 46 -8.74 -15.90 31.67
N ALA A 47 -9.93 -16.10 31.13
CA ALA A 47 -10.18 -16.04 29.71
C ALA A 47 -9.86 -14.60 29.30
N ALA A 48 -8.58 -14.33 29.02
CA ALA A 48 -8.18 -13.24 28.17
C ALA A 48 -8.98 -13.49 26.90
N ARG A 49 -10.04 -12.68 26.74
CA ARG A 49 -11.05 -12.78 25.70
C ARG A 49 -10.27 -12.92 24.39
N ALA A 50 -10.19 -14.13 23.85
CA ALA A 50 -9.53 -14.37 22.59
C ALA A 50 -10.25 -13.46 21.59
N GLU A 51 -9.54 -12.46 21.08
CA GLU A 51 -10.12 -11.57 20.08
C GLU A 51 -10.63 -12.44 18.95
N SER A 52 -11.92 -12.32 18.63
CA SER A 52 -12.46 -13.05 17.48
C SER A 52 -11.61 -12.72 16.24
N PRO A 53 -11.38 -13.67 15.33
CA PRO A 53 -10.62 -13.41 14.11
C PRO A 53 -11.10 -12.15 13.35
N ALA A 54 -12.40 -11.87 13.40
CA ALA A 54 -12.99 -10.65 12.83
C ALA A 54 -12.53 -9.36 13.54
N ALA A 55 -12.40 -9.36 14.87
CA ALA A 55 -11.88 -8.22 15.63
C ALA A 55 -10.39 -7.97 15.37
N ALA A 56 -9.62 -9.05 15.22
CA ALA A 56 -8.21 -8.97 14.83
C ALA A 56 -8.06 -8.39 13.40
N ALA A 57 -8.87 -8.87 12.45
CA ALA A 57 -8.90 -8.36 11.07
C ALA A 57 -9.27 -6.86 11.02
N ALA A 58 -10.31 -6.43 11.76
CA ALA A 58 -10.70 -5.02 11.81
C ALA A 58 -9.59 -4.13 12.40
N THR A 59 -8.81 -4.64 13.35
CA THR A 59 -7.65 -3.93 13.91
C THR A 59 -6.51 -3.84 12.90
N ALA A 60 -6.26 -4.92 12.15
CA ALA A 60 -5.27 -4.93 11.07
C ALA A 60 -5.65 -3.92 9.96
N ASP A 61 -6.90 -3.94 9.50
CA ASP A 61 -7.42 -3.00 8.50
C ASP A 61 -7.23 -1.54 8.94
N ARG A 62 -7.51 -1.24 10.21
CA ARG A 62 -7.32 0.10 10.76
C ARG A 62 -5.84 0.52 10.74
N ARG A 63 -4.93 -0.36 11.15
CA ARG A 63 -3.47 -0.10 11.11
C ARG A 63 -3.00 0.14 9.68
N GLN A 64 -3.48 -0.66 8.73
CA GLN A 64 -3.16 -0.52 7.33
C GLN A 64 -3.71 0.79 6.75
N ALA A 65 -4.93 1.19 7.12
CA ALA A 65 -5.50 2.47 6.72
C ALA A 65 -4.68 3.66 7.27
N GLU A 66 -4.21 3.58 8.52
CA GLU A 66 -3.33 4.60 9.10
C GLU A 66 -1.99 4.69 8.36
N TYR A 67 -1.40 3.55 8.01
CA TYR A 67 -0.17 3.49 7.21
C TYR A 67 -0.37 4.17 5.84
N PHE A 68 -1.39 3.77 5.08
CA PHE A 68 -1.65 4.36 3.76
C PHE A 68 -1.98 5.85 3.85
N ARG A 69 -2.69 6.30 4.90
CA ARG A 69 -2.91 7.73 5.12
C ARG A 69 -1.60 8.50 5.25
N ARG A 70 -0.62 7.98 5.99
CA ARG A 70 0.70 8.62 6.14
C ARG A 70 1.43 8.68 4.79
N VAL A 71 1.50 7.56 4.07
CA VAL A 71 2.17 7.50 2.76
C VAL A 71 1.52 8.43 1.74
N LEU A 72 0.20 8.40 1.60
CA LEU A 72 -0.51 9.26 0.66
C LEU A 72 -0.34 10.75 1.01
N THR A 73 -0.38 11.10 2.30
CA THR A 73 -0.15 12.48 2.74
C THR A 73 1.28 12.94 2.46
N GLN A 74 2.27 12.06 2.64
CA GLN A 74 3.66 12.34 2.32
C GLN A 74 3.83 12.55 0.80
N ASN A 75 3.29 11.66 -0.02
CA ASN A 75 3.35 11.79 -1.47
C ASN A 75 2.69 13.09 -1.96
N ARG A 76 1.52 13.43 -1.40
CA ARG A 76 0.84 14.70 -1.70
C ARG A 76 1.73 15.91 -1.42
N ARG A 77 2.46 15.91 -0.30
CA ARG A 77 3.40 16.99 0.05
C ARG A 77 4.59 17.05 -0.92
N HIS A 78 5.10 15.92 -1.37
CA HIS A 78 6.16 15.89 -2.40
C HIS A 78 5.67 16.48 -3.72
N ILE A 79 4.44 16.17 -4.14
CA ILE A 79 3.82 16.76 -5.33
C ILE A 79 3.63 18.26 -5.15
N ASP A 80 3.11 18.71 -4.00
CA ASP A 80 2.95 20.14 -3.70
C ASP A 80 4.30 20.89 -3.79
N HIS A 81 5.40 20.29 -3.31
CA HIS A 81 6.73 20.86 -3.45
C HIS A 81 7.17 20.95 -4.91
N ARG A 82 7.01 19.89 -5.70
CA ARG A 82 7.35 19.89 -7.14
C ARG A 82 6.53 20.90 -7.93
N LEU A 83 5.25 21.06 -7.62
CA LEU A 83 4.39 22.07 -8.23
C LEU A 83 4.91 23.49 -7.95
N ALA A 84 5.38 23.76 -6.73
CA ALA A 84 6.01 25.04 -6.39
C ALA A 84 7.31 25.26 -7.19
N GLU A 85 8.13 24.23 -7.36
CA GLU A 85 9.35 24.31 -8.19
C GLU A 85 9.02 24.53 -9.67
N TYR A 86 7.98 23.90 -10.20
CA TYR A 86 7.52 24.16 -11.57
C TYR A 86 7.03 25.59 -11.76
N GLN A 87 6.33 26.17 -10.79
CA GLN A 87 5.90 27.57 -10.87
C GLN A 87 7.10 28.52 -10.97
N LYS A 88 8.15 28.28 -10.17
CA LYS A 88 9.40 29.05 -10.26
C LYS A 88 10.05 28.88 -11.63
N ALA A 89 10.17 27.64 -12.11
CA ALA A 89 10.80 27.35 -13.40
C ALA A 89 10.03 27.95 -14.59
N ILE A 90 8.69 27.97 -14.54
CA ILE A 90 7.84 28.65 -15.53
C ILE A 90 8.14 30.15 -15.52
N ALA A 91 8.16 30.78 -14.34
CA ALA A 91 8.46 32.20 -14.24
C ALA A 91 9.86 32.52 -14.80
N THR A 92 10.88 31.70 -14.49
CA THR A 92 12.22 31.85 -15.05
C THR A 92 12.21 31.72 -16.58
N ALA A 93 11.58 30.68 -17.13
CA ALA A 93 11.49 30.48 -18.58
C ALA A 93 10.78 31.65 -19.28
N GLU A 94 9.70 32.17 -18.69
CA GLU A 94 8.99 33.34 -19.20
C GLU A 94 9.88 34.61 -19.19
N THR A 95 10.66 34.83 -18.12
CA THR A 95 11.53 36.01 -18.03
C THR A 95 12.65 36.02 -19.07
N VAL A 96 13.13 34.85 -19.51
CA VAL A 96 14.16 34.74 -20.55
C VAL A 96 13.56 34.58 -21.95
N GLY A 97 12.23 34.60 -22.09
CA GLY A 97 11.53 34.45 -23.37
C GLY A 97 11.45 33.01 -23.90
N ASP A 98 11.79 32.01 -23.07
CA ASP A 98 11.70 30.59 -23.44
C ASP A 98 10.26 30.07 -23.32
N THR A 99 9.46 30.41 -24.32
CA THR A 99 8.04 30.04 -24.37
C THR A 99 7.81 28.53 -24.54
N GLU A 100 8.71 27.84 -25.26
CA GLU A 100 8.62 26.39 -25.49
C GLU A 100 8.97 25.62 -24.21
N GLY A 101 10.04 26.00 -23.52
CA GLY A 101 10.41 25.45 -22.21
C GLY A 101 9.31 25.67 -21.19
N ALA A 102 8.74 26.89 -21.12
CA ALA A 102 7.59 27.18 -20.26
C ALA A 102 6.37 26.30 -20.61
N ALA A 103 6.09 26.04 -21.89
CA ALA A 103 5.01 25.14 -22.31
C ALA A 103 5.26 23.69 -21.88
N GLY A 104 6.52 23.21 -22.00
CA GLY A 104 6.93 21.90 -21.51
C GLY A 104 6.72 21.73 -20.00
N ILE A 105 7.17 22.71 -19.21
CA ILE A 105 7.02 22.67 -17.76
C ILE A 105 5.54 22.70 -17.35
N ARG A 106 4.70 23.51 -18.01
CA ARG A 106 3.24 23.51 -17.75
C ARG A 106 2.60 22.16 -18.02
N ARG A 107 3.05 21.40 -19.04
CA ARG A 107 2.55 20.05 -19.29
C ARG A 107 2.89 19.10 -18.13
N MET A 108 4.12 19.15 -17.62
CA MET A 108 4.52 18.35 -16.44
C MET A 108 3.71 18.73 -15.20
N ALA A 109 3.54 20.03 -14.93
CA ALA A 109 2.77 20.52 -13.79
C ALA A 109 1.30 20.06 -13.82
N ARG A 110 0.68 19.97 -15.01
CA ARG A 110 -0.68 19.45 -15.16
C ARG A 110 -0.79 17.96 -14.81
N ALA A 111 0.21 17.16 -15.16
CA ALA A 111 0.22 15.73 -14.81
C ALA A 111 0.31 15.55 -13.28
N GLU A 112 1.20 16.29 -12.63
CA GLU A 112 1.33 16.32 -11.16
C GLU A 112 0.06 16.79 -10.46
N GLU A 113 -0.59 17.83 -11.00
CA GLU A 113 -1.86 18.32 -10.47
C GLU A 113 -2.96 17.24 -10.51
N GLN A 114 -2.98 16.45 -11.59
CA GLN A 114 -3.92 15.33 -11.72
C GLN A 114 -3.62 14.21 -10.71
N GLU A 115 -2.34 13.91 -10.48
CA GLU A 115 -1.93 12.95 -9.45
C GLU A 115 -2.32 13.45 -8.06
N ARG A 116 -2.06 14.71 -7.73
CA ARG A 116 -2.46 15.33 -6.45
C ARG A 116 -3.94 15.15 -6.17
N ARG A 117 -4.80 15.47 -7.15
CA ARG A 117 -6.26 15.30 -7.04
C ARG A 117 -6.66 13.85 -6.82
N THR A 118 -5.94 12.91 -7.44
CA THR A 118 -6.15 11.48 -7.24
C THR A 118 -5.81 11.08 -5.81
N LEU A 119 -4.67 11.54 -5.28
CA LEU A 119 -4.27 11.29 -3.89
C LEU A 119 -5.28 11.89 -2.90
N ASP A 120 -5.76 13.12 -3.13
CA ASP A 120 -6.78 13.76 -2.31
C ASP A 120 -8.05 12.91 -2.22
N GLY A 121 -8.52 12.38 -3.36
CA GLY A 121 -9.67 11.48 -3.40
C GLY A 121 -9.44 10.18 -2.62
N LEU A 122 -8.24 9.59 -2.69
CA LEU A 122 -7.90 8.38 -1.93
C LEU A 122 -7.82 8.65 -0.42
N ILE A 123 -7.21 9.77 -0.02
CA ILE A 123 -7.13 10.20 1.38
C ILE A 123 -8.54 10.40 1.94
N GLN A 124 -9.42 11.10 1.23
CA GLN A 124 -10.79 11.34 1.67
C GLN A 124 -11.58 10.03 1.82
N LYS A 125 -11.45 9.10 0.87
CA LYS A 125 -12.09 7.77 0.95
C LYS A 125 -11.60 6.98 2.16
N LEU A 126 -10.30 6.99 2.44
CA LEU A 126 -9.72 6.34 3.62
C LEU A 126 -10.21 6.98 4.92
N GLN A 127 -10.26 8.30 5.00
CA GLN A 127 -10.76 9.01 6.19
C GLN A 127 -12.24 8.71 6.46
N ARG A 128 -13.06 8.64 5.41
CA ARG A 128 -14.48 8.30 5.53
C ARG A 128 -14.68 6.86 6.02
N ARG A 129 -13.90 5.90 5.51
CA ARG A 129 -14.01 4.49 5.91
C ARG A 129 -13.39 4.20 7.28
N PHE A 130 -12.31 4.91 7.61
CA PHE A 130 -11.56 4.75 8.86
C PHE A 130 -11.34 6.13 9.50
N PRO A 131 -12.36 6.67 10.20
CA PRO A 131 -12.23 7.93 10.90
C PRO A 131 -11.05 7.90 11.87
N PRO A 132 -10.30 9.01 12.00
CA PRO A 132 -9.28 9.10 13.04
C PRO A 132 -9.93 8.86 14.41
N ARG A 133 -9.21 8.19 15.31
CA ARG A 133 -9.63 8.04 16.69
C ARG A 133 -9.56 9.41 17.36
N ASN A 134 -10.63 10.18 17.31
CA ASN A 134 -10.77 11.34 18.16
C ASN A 134 -10.80 10.85 19.62
N GLY A 135 -9.89 11.33 20.46
CA GLY A 135 -9.91 11.09 21.91
C GLY A 135 -11.24 11.55 22.52
N PRO A 136 -11.61 11.03 23.70
CA PRO A 136 -13.01 10.96 24.13
C PRO A 136 -13.66 12.34 24.31
N ALA A 137 -14.81 12.52 23.66
CA ALA A 137 -15.91 13.26 24.27
C ALA A 137 -16.47 12.37 25.39
N GLY A 138 -16.00 12.59 26.62
CA GLY A 138 -16.54 12.01 27.84
C GLY A 138 -16.52 13.11 28.89
N GLY A 139 -17.66 13.79 29.02
CA GLY A 139 -18.00 14.64 30.17
C GLY A 139 -18.69 13.84 31.25
#